data_AF-A0A2H9L2M0-F1
#
_entry.id   AF-A0A2H9L2M0-F1
#
_cell.length_a   1.000
_cell.length_b   1.000
_cell.length_c   1.000
_cell.angle_alpha   90.00
_cell.angle_beta   90.00
_cell.angle_gamma   90.00
#
_symmetry.space_group_name_H-M   'P 1'
#
loop_
_entity.id
_entity.type
_entity.pdbx_description
1 polymer ?
#
loop_
_entity_poly.entity_id
_entity_poly.type
_entity_poly.pdbx_seq_one_letter_code
_entity_poly.pdbx_strand_id
1 'polypeptide(L)'
;MTKVLLNKKGELHVMLEGFDVGLANVVVERLLKNRSVTFAAADYDHPLKGNVVIKIRGDEPKKELVKALSGVSDEIGKAAKALGK
;
A
#
# COMPACT_ATOMS: atom_id res chain seq x y z
N MET A 1 4.11 0.60 -12.47
CA MET A 1 4.56 -0.83 -12.47
C MET A 1 4.88 -1.23 -11.03
N THR A 2 4.78 -2.51 -10.66
CA THR A 2 4.99 -2.96 -9.28
C THR A 2 6.21 -3.86 -9.19
N LYS A 3 7.15 -3.56 -8.29
CA LYS A 3 8.38 -4.32 -8.11
C LYS A 3 8.56 -4.76 -6.66
N VAL A 4 8.76 -6.05 -6.43
CA VAL A 4 9.09 -6.58 -5.09
C VAL A 4 10.57 -6.33 -4.82
N LEU A 5 10.88 -5.58 -3.75
CA LEU A 5 12.26 -5.27 -3.34
C LEU A 5 12.76 -6.25 -2.27
N LEU A 6 11.88 -6.68 -1.38
CA LEU A 6 12.18 -7.65 -0.33
C LEU A 6 10.96 -8.51 -0.08
N ASN A 7 11.17 -9.83 0.03
CA ASN A 7 10.14 -10.79 0.41
C ASN A 7 10.77 -11.83 1.34
N LYS A 8 10.54 -11.66 2.64
CA LYS A 8 11.00 -12.58 3.69
C LYS A 8 9.80 -13.02 4.53
N LYS A 9 9.96 -14.08 5.32
CA LYS A 9 8.90 -14.54 6.23
C LYS A 9 8.52 -13.39 7.17
N GLY A 10 7.27 -12.92 7.03
CA GLY A 10 6.70 -11.85 7.83
C GLY A 10 7.15 -10.43 7.47
N GLU A 11 7.86 -10.22 6.35
CA GLU A 11 8.27 -8.88 5.89
C GLU A 11 8.22 -8.76 4.36
N LEU A 12 7.61 -7.69 3.87
CA LEU A 12 7.46 -7.41 2.44
C LEU A 12 7.73 -5.94 2.15
N HIS A 13 8.61 -5.67 1.19
CA HIS A 13 8.80 -4.33 0.62
C HIS A 13 8.42 -4.34 -0.86
N VAL A 14 7.54 -3.43 -1.26
CA VAL A 14 7.03 -3.30 -2.63
C VAL A 14 7.18 -1.87 -3.11
N MET A 15 7.85 -1.69 -4.24
CA MET A 15 7.90 -0.43 -4.97
C MET A 15 6.69 -0.33 -5.92
N LEU A 16 6.04 0.83 -5.90
CA LEU A 16 4.94 1.21 -6.79
C LEU A 16 5.43 2.39 -7.65
N GLU A 17 5.80 2.08 -8.90
CA GLU A 17 6.28 3.08 -9.86
C GLU A 17 5.12 3.90 -10.41
N GLY A 18 5.26 5.23 -10.39
CA GLY A 18 4.26 6.19 -10.85
C GLY A 18 3.15 6.50 -9.83
N PHE A 19 3.28 5.99 -8.60
CA PHE A 19 2.35 6.27 -7.50
C PHE A 19 2.94 7.35 -6.59
N ASP A 20 2.08 8.24 -6.08
CA ASP A 20 2.47 9.25 -5.10
C ASP A 20 2.34 8.75 -3.66
N VAL A 21 3.11 9.38 -2.74
CA VAL A 21 3.13 9.05 -1.32
C VAL A 21 1.77 9.25 -0.66
N GLY A 22 0.94 10.18 -1.14
CA GLY A 22 -0.41 10.39 -0.63
C GLY A 22 -1.27 9.14 -0.78
N LEU A 23 -1.28 8.52 -1.96
CA LEU A 23 -2.02 7.28 -2.19
C LEU A 23 -1.42 6.11 -1.39
N ALA A 24 -0.10 6.04 -1.29
CA ALA A 24 0.56 5.02 -0.48
C ALA A 24 0.24 5.17 1.02
N ASN A 25 0.12 6.39 1.53
CA ASN A 25 -0.26 6.66 2.92
C ASN A 25 -1.67 6.15 3.22
N VAL A 26 -2.63 6.34 2.32
CA VAL A 26 -3.99 5.78 2.49
C VAL A 26 -3.94 4.24 2.61
N VAL A 27 -3.10 3.59 1.81
CA VAL A 27 -2.89 2.14 1.88
C VAL A 27 -2.26 1.73 3.21
N VAL A 28 -1.24 2.47 3.67
CA VAL A 28 -0.55 2.23 4.95
C VAL A 28 -1.49 2.40 6.14
N GLU A 29 -2.31 3.47 6.18
CA GLU A 29 -3.31 3.67 7.22
C GLU A 29 -4.29 2.51 7.31
N ARG A 30 -4.68 1.95 6.17
CA ARG A 30 -5.55 0.78 6.11
C ARG A 30 -4.85 -0.49 6.63
N LEU A 31 -3.59 -0.68 6.28
CA LEU A 31 -2.77 -1.80 6.77
C LEU A 31 -2.64 -1.76 8.29
N LEU A 32 -2.35 -0.59 8.86
CA LEU A 32 -2.19 -0.40 10.32
C LEU A 32 -3.47 -0.65 11.13
N LYS A 33 -4.64 -0.62 10.50
CA LYS A 33 -5.91 -1.01 11.14
C LYS A 33 -6.07 -2.51 11.31
N ASN A 34 -5.29 -3.33 10.60
CA ASN A 34 -5.33 -4.78 10.74
C ASN A 34 -4.38 -5.25 11.84
N ARG A 35 -4.90 -6.02 12.81
CA ARG A 35 -4.13 -6.59 13.93
C ARG A 35 -3.05 -7.59 13.48
N SER A 36 -3.18 -8.19 12.28
CA SER A 36 -2.15 -9.08 11.72
C SER A 36 -0.94 -8.34 11.16
N VAL A 37 -1.00 -7.00 11.07
CA VAL A 37 0.08 -6.13 10.63
C VAL A 37 0.71 -5.46 11.85
N THR A 38 1.99 -5.73 12.08
CA THR A 38 2.75 -5.16 13.20
C THR A 38 3.44 -3.85 12.83
N PHE A 39 3.71 -3.65 11.54
CA PHE A 39 4.34 -2.44 11.02
C PHE A 39 3.93 -2.21 9.56
N ALA A 40 3.65 -0.97 9.21
CA ALA A 40 3.54 -0.53 7.83
C ALA A 40 4.05 0.91 7.67
N ALA A 41 4.73 1.19 6.57
CA ALA A 41 5.21 2.53 6.23
C ALA A 41 5.29 2.70 4.70
N ALA A 42 5.19 3.95 4.25
CA ALA A 42 5.46 4.36 2.88
C ALA A 42 6.57 5.41 2.88
N ASP A 43 7.47 5.33 1.91
CA ASP A 43 8.55 6.29 1.72
C ASP A 43 8.93 6.33 0.23
N TYR A 44 9.59 7.40 -0.21
CA TYR A 44 10.13 7.45 -1.57
C TYR A 44 11.40 6.59 -1.69
N ASP A 45 11.60 5.96 -2.85
CA ASP A 45 12.87 5.30 -3.16
C ASP A 45 14.02 6.32 -3.26
N HIS A 46 13.70 7.49 -3.81
CA HIS A 46 14.53 8.66 -3.99
C HIS A 46 13.61 9.87 -4.17
N PRO A 47 13.81 10.99 -3.44
CA PRO A 47 12.88 12.13 -3.43
C PRO A 47 12.57 12.70 -4.83
N LEU A 48 13.54 12.65 -5.75
CA LEU A 48 13.39 13.18 -7.11
C LEU A 48 12.87 12.18 -8.15
N LYS A 49 12.87 10.87 -7.85
CA LYS A 49 12.37 9.83 -8.79
C LYS A 49 10.88 9.58 -8.63
N GLY A 50 10.34 9.86 -7.43
CA GLY A 50 8.91 9.77 -7.16
C GLY A 50 8.33 8.36 -7.13
N ASN A 51 9.16 7.31 -7.06
CA ASN A 51 8.63 5.97 -6.80
C ASN A 51 8.43 5.79 -5.31
N VAL A 52 7.31 5.17 -4.92
CA VAL A 52 7.02 4.92 -3.51
C VAL A 52 7.28 3.46 -3.17
N VAL A 53 7.87 3.23 -2.01
CA VAL A 53 8.11 1.91 -1.43
C VAL A 53 7.23 1.75 -0.21
N ILE A 54 6.32 0.77 -0.26
CA ILE A 54 5.55 0.32 0.90
C ILE A 54 6.31 -0.81 1.58
N LYS A 55 6.54 -0.66 2.88
CA LYS A 55 7.20 -1.65 3.75
C LYS A 55 6.18 -2.18 4.75
N ILE A 56 6.06 -3.50 4.90
CA ILE A 56 5.03 -4.14 5.72
C ILE A 56 5.65 -5.30 6.50
N ARG A 57 5.32 -5.41 7.79
CA ARG A 57 5.60 -6.60 8.62
C ARG A 57 4.32 -7.10 9.27
N GLY A 58 4.19 -8.42 9.36
CA GLY A 58 3.00 -9.09 9.88
C GLY A 58 2.97 -10.57 9.51
N ASP A 59 1.89 -11.25 9.82
CA ASP A 59 1.78 -12.70 9.60
C ASP A 59 1.72 -13.05 8.10
N GLU A 60 0.91 -12.31 7.34
CA GLU A 60 0.67 -12.52 5.91
C GLU A 60 0.81 -11.20 5.10
N PRO A 61 1.99 -10.56 5.06
CA PRO A 61 2.14 -9.18 4.60
C PRO A 61 1.72 -8.96 3.14
N LYS A 62 1.92 -9.95 2.26
CA LYS A 62 1.49 -9.89 0.86
C LYS A 62 -0.03 -9.90 0.71
N LYS A 63 -0.71 -10.77 1.47
CA LYS A 63 -2.17 -10.89 1.45
C LYS A 63 -2.81 -9.61 1.98
N GLU A 64 -2.24 -9.06 3.05
CA GLU A 64 -2.72 -7.81 3.63
C GLU A 64 -2.51 -6.61 2.72
N LEU A 65 -1.39 -6.52 2.00
CA LEU A 65 -1.17 -5.48 1.00
C LEU A 65 -2.20 -5.54 -0.12
N VAL A 66 -2.46 -6.73 -0.68
CA VAL A 66 -3.46 -6.91 -1.74
C VAL A 66 -4.83 -6.49 -1.23
N LYS A 67 -5.22 -6.94 -0.03
CA LYS A 67 -6.51 -6.58 0.58
C LYS A 67 -6.63 -5.07 0.81
N ALA A 68 -5.56 -4.42 1.25
CA ALA A 68 -5.56 -2.98 1.46
C ALA A 68 -5.73 -2.22 0.14
N LEU A 69 -4.97 -2.56 -0.90
CA LEU A 69 -5.06 -1.95 -2.22
C LEU A 69 -6.45 -2.13 -2.85
N SER A 70 -7.00 -3.35 -2.82
CA SER A 70 -8.35 -3.62 -3.32
C SER A 70 -9.40 -2.81 -2.57
N GLY A 71 -9.28 -2.70 -1.25
CA GLY A 71 -10.21 -1.91 -0.44
C GLY A 71 -10.18 -0.41 -0.75
N VAL A 72 -9.00 0.17 -0.99
CA VAL A 72 -8.87 1.57 -1.44
C VAL A 72 -9.50 1.76 -2.82
N SER A 73 -9.25 0.84 -3.75
CA SER A 73 -9.87 0.89 -5.08
C SER A 73 -11.40 0.85 -5.02
N ASP A 74 -11.96 -0.01 -4.16
CA ASP A 74 -13.42 -0.11 -3.97
C ASP A 74 -14.02 1.17 -3.38
N GLU A 75 -13.34 1.82 -2.44
CA GLU A 75 -13.78 3.07 -1.83
C GLU A 75 -13.79 4.22 -2.83
N ILE A 76 -12.72 4.36 -3.62
CA ILE A 76 -12.65 5.34 -4.71
C ILE A 76 -13.76 5.08 -5.74
N GLY A 77 -13.98 3.83 -6.12
CA GLY A 77 -15.04 3.45 -7.05
C GLY A 77 -16.44 3.77 -6.53
N LYS A 78 -16.70 3.56 -5.24
CA LYS A 78 -17.96 3.96 -4.59
C LYS A 78 -18.14 5.47 -4.58
N ALA A 79 -17.10 6.22 -4.23
CA ALA A 79 -17.14 7.69 -4.25
C ALA A 79 -17.45 8.24 -5.64
N ALA A 80 -16.77 7.73 -6.68
CA ALA A 80 -17.03 8.12 -8.07
C ALA A 80 -18.48 7.85 -8.50
N LYS A 81 -19.03 6.66 -8.15
CA LYS A 81 -20.43 6.33 -8.43
C LYS A 81 -21.43 7.21 -7.68
N ALA A 82 -21.09 7.65 -6.47
CA ALA A 82 -21.95 8.53 -5.68
C ALA A 82 -21.98 9.97 -6.24
N LEU A 83 -20.86 10.44 -6.79
CA LEU A 83 -20.72 11.77 -7.40
C LEU A 83 -21.24 11.84 -8.85
N GLY A 84 -21.30 10.71 -9.56
CA GLY A 84 -21.85 10.61 -10.91
C GLY A 84 -23.37 10.44 -10.97
N LYS A 85 -24.06 10.56 -9.83
CA LYS A 85 -25.52 10.68 -9.74
C LYS A 85 -25.92 12.14 -9.71
#